data_AF-A0A8T1M6X2-F1
#
_entry.id   AF-A0A8T1M6X2-F1
#
_cell.length_a   1.000
_cell.length_b   1.000
_cell.length_c   1.000
_cell.angle_alpha   90.00
_cell.angle_beta   90.00
_cell.angle_gamma   90.00
#
_symmetry.space_group_name_H-M   'P 1'
#
loop_
_entity.id
_entity.type
_entity.pdbx_description
1 polymer ?
#
loop_
_entity_poly.entity_id
_entity_poly.type
_entity_poly.pdbx_seq_one_letter_code
_entity_poly.pdbx_strand_id
1 'polypeptide(L)'
;GVGESVPRFLRCEDPLVFRRTLQLRDCLLLTDEIWKQRKQEKETYKEPVNVRRRSVVRRRMSQARFAPVTAVSKTSVTCWKPFDEFLENFFIQVYGIPRIRLEWAYTYYEAITNHKDYLSLQEVKRIIDNELDENCHWHLFTWLEQAERLISGVATDISDSEETEHLVVSRDQLQAVLYELTGSQFESKIENLLEKAIMVNGKDMEAQRNENRSLLDKEKLFDVKLLFFKDPGEEFNPFIRELIALYGGIKLGFVEEIVSTLEKSLDNEAEIKEVTAAQLRDAIYVAYTAARVISDAASAKRELNIIEPARKSDIEVCIEWIMKPSMNEPPVQSIPYEMAVKRLRGSNIFPVTTEG
;
A
#
# COMPACT_ATOMS: atom_id res chain seq x y z
N GLY A 1 -16.68 -23.14 -4.76
CA GLY A 1 -15.62 -23.72 -5.62
C GLY A 1 -14.39 -23.96 -4.76
N VAL A 2 -13.66 -25.03 -5.01
CA VAL A 2 -12.53 -25.47 -4.15
C VAL A 2 -11.16 -25.45 -4.85
N GLY A 3 -11.11 -25.05 -6.11
CA GLY A 3 -9.86 -25.01 -6.88
C GLY A 3 -8.85 -23.98 -6.35
N GLU A 4 -7.58 -24.19 -6.66
CA GLU A 4 -6.47 -23.33 -6.23
C GLU A 4 -6.57 -21.89 -6.78
N SER A 5 -7.25 -21.73 -7.92
CA SER A 5 -7.57 -20.45 -8.54
C SER A 5 -8.63 -19.63 -7.78
N VAL A 6 -9.37 -20.25 -6.84
CA VAL A 6 -10.33 -19.54 -5.99
C VAL A 6 -9.59 -19.06 -4.72
N PRO A 7 -9.75 -17.78 -4.31
CA PRO A 7 -9.16 -17.28 -3.06
C PRO A 7 -9.57 -18.15 -1.86
N ARG A 8 -8.61 -18.49 -0.98
CA ARG A 8 -8.81 -19.42 0.15
C ARG A 8 -10.03 -19.08 1.00
N PHE A 9 -10.18 -17.80 1.36
CA PHE A 9 -11.29 -17.31 2.20
C PHE A 9 -12.68 -17.47 1.56
N LEU A 10 -12.76 -17.72 0.25
CA LEU A 10 -13.99 -17.98 -0.51
C LEU A 10 -14.19 -19.46 -0.83
N ARG A 11 -13.23 -20.35 -0.53
CA ARG A 11 -13.37 -21.77 -0.90
C ARG A 11 -14.49 -22.42 -0.11
N CYS A 12 -15.36 -23.11 -0.83
CA CYS A 12 -16.48 -23.86 -0.28
C CYS A 12 -16.87 -25.00 -1.22
N GLU A 13 -17.16 -26.17 -0.64
CA GLU A 13 -17.67 -27.37 -1.32
C GLU A 13 -19.17 -27.26 -1.63
N ASP A 14 -19.93 -26.60 -0.75
CA ASP A 14 -21.38 -26.48 -0.89
C ASP A 14 -21.80 -25.26 -1.72
N PRO A 15 -22.87 -25.37 -2.54
CA PRO A 15 -23.46 -24.23 -3.20
C PRO A 15 -24.16 -23.34 -2.15
N LEU A 16 -23.58 -22.16 -1.90
CA LEU A 16 -24.14 -21.15 -1.01
C LEU A 16 -25.03 -20.18 -1.79
N VAL A 17 -26.24 -19.93 -1.28
CA VAL A 17 -27.11 -18.87 -1.75
C VAL A 17 -26.91 -17.65 -0.86
N PHE A 18 -26.25 -16.62 -1.38
CA PHE A 18 -26.03 -15.35 -0.71
C PHE A 18 -27.33 -14.56 -0.64
N ARG A 19 -27.62 -13.95 0.52
CA ARG A 19 -28.80 -13.08 0.71
C ARG A 19 -28.46 -11.73 1.35
N ARG A 20 -27.18 -11.47 1.61
CA ARG A 20 -26.73 -10.27 2.31
C ARG A 20 -26.05 -9.33 1.32
N THR A 21 -26.40 -8.06 1.42
CA THR A 21 -25.73 -6.96 0.72
C THR A 21 -24.94 -6.16 1.74
N LEU A 22 -23.70 -5.80 1.42
CA LEU A 22 -22.91 -4.87 2.22
C LEU A 22 -23.09 -3.47 1.65
N GLN A 23 -23.44 -2.51 2.51
CA GLN A 23 -23.45 -1.11 2.09
C GLN A 23 -22.02 -0.59 1.97
N LEU A 24 -21.82 0.43 1.13
CA LEU A 24 -20.51 1.04 0.89
C LEU A 24 -19.77 1.39 2.19
N ARG A 25 -20.44 2.10 3.12
CA ARG A 25 -19.85 2.53 4.39
C ARG A 25 -19.33 1.35 5.21
N ASP A 26 -20.13 0.29 5.33
CA ASP A 26 -19.75 -0.92 6.07
C ASP A 26 -18.62 -1.68 5.35
N CYS A 27 -18.61 -1.65 4.01
CA CYS A 27 -17.53 -2.20 3.20
C CYS A 27 -16.20 -1.49 3.47
N LEU A 28 -16.21 -0.14 3.45
CA LEU A 28 -15.04 0.68 3.77
C LEU A 28 -14.55 0.47 5.21
N LEU A 29 -15.46 0.40 6.18
CA LEU A 29 -15.11 0.11 7.58
C LEU A 29 -14.46 -1.27 7.73
N LEU A 30 -15.02 -2.29 7.06
CA LEU A 30 -14.48 -3.65 7.10
C LEU A 30 -13.08 -3.70 6.43
N THR A 31 -12.89 -2.99 5.32
CA THR A 31 -11.57 -2.84 4.68
C THR A 31 -10.56 -2.17 5.61
N ASP A 32 -10.94 -1.09 6.31
CA ASP A 32 -10.07 -0.44 7.28
C ASP A 32 -9.70 -1.37 8.45
N GLU A 33 -10.64 -2.20 8.92
CA GLU A 33 -10.38 -3.18 9.97
C GLU A 33 -9.42 -4.29 9.50
N ILE A 34 -9.61 -4.80 8.29
CA ILE A 34 -8.72 -5.77 7.64
C ILE A 34 -7.30 -5.22 7.60
N TRP A 35 -7.09 -3.98 7.14
CA TRP A 35 -5.76 -3.38 7.08
C TRP A 35 -5.15 -3.11 8.45
N LYS A 36 -5.95 -2.69 9.44
CA LYS A 36 -5.49 -2.52 10.83
C LYS A 36 -4.98 -3.83 11.42
N GLN A 37 -5.74 -4.92 11.27
CA GLN A 37 -5.31 -6.23 11.76
C GLN A 37 -4.11 -6.76 10.97
N ARG A 38 -4.03 -6.52 9.67
CA ARG A 38 -2.89 -6.91 8.84
C ARG A 38 -1.61 -6.17 9.23
N LYS A 39 -1.70 -4.87 9.54
CA LYS A 39 -0.58 -4.06 10.04
C LYS A 39 -0.07 -4.61 11.38
N GLN A 40 -0.96 -4.94 12.31
CA GLN A 40 -0.61 -5.57 13.59
C GLN A 40 0.08 -6.93 13.42
N GLU A 41 -0.41 -7.77 12.51
CA GLU A 41 0.24 -9.03 12.17
C GLU A 41 1.67 -8.76 11.67
N LYS A 42 1.83 -7.87 10.68
CA LYS A 42 3.14 -7.48 10.14
C LYS A 42 4.11 -6.97 11.20
N GLU A 43 3.65 -6.12 12.13
CA GLU A 43 4.47 -5.59 13.23
C GLU A 43 4.88 -6.68 14.22
N THR A 44 3.98 -7.61 14.52
CA THR A 44 4.28 -8.78 15.38
C THR A 44 5.36 -9.67 14.77
N TYR A 45 5.42 -9.78 13.44
CA TYR A 45 6.49 -10.49 12.72
C TYR A 45 7.81 -9.70 12.65
N LYS A 46 7.78 -8.36 12.76
CA LYS A 46 8.98 -7.51 12.75
C LYS A 46 9.72 -7.47 14.09
N GLU A 47 9.08 -7.83 15.21
CA GLU A 47 9.80 -7.95 16.48
C GLU A 47 10.84 -9.09 16.41
N PRO A 48 12.14 -8.80 16.56
CA PRO A 48 13.12 -9.86 16.67
C PRO A 48 12.85 -10.65 17.95
N VAL A 49 13.18 -11.95 17.89
CA VAL A 49 13.21 -12.98 18.94
C VAL A 49 14.09 -12.60 20.17
N ASN A 50 14.41 -11.33 20.37
CA ASN A 50 15.32 -10.78 21.38
C ASN A 50 14.64 -9.97 22.50
N VAL A 51 13.39 -10.24 22.86
CA VAL A 51 12.94 -9.94 24.24
C VAL A 51 13.31 -11.14 25.12
N ARG A 52 14.58 -11.11 25.53
CA ARG A 52 15.12 -11.87 26.66
C ARG A 52 14.12 -11.87 27.82
N ARG A 53 13.77 -13.07 28.26
CA ARG A 53 13.24 -13.40 29.57
C ARG A 53 13.72 -12.41 30.65
N ARG A 54 12.83 -11.58 31.17
CA ARG A 54 12.87 -11.22 32.59
C ARG A 54 11.70 -11.90 33.27
N SER A 55 11.95 -13.14 33.69
CA SER A 55 11.14 -13.79 34.69
C SER A 55 11.24 -12.98 35.98
N VAL A 56 10.23 -12.19 36.30
CA VAL A 56 10.00 -11.76 37.67
C VAL A 56 9.08 -12.78 38.30
N VAL A 57 9.71 -13.68 39.06
CA VAL A 57 9.06 -14.54 40.03
C VAL A 57 8.28 -13.67 41.02
N ARG A 58 6.96 -13.86 41.08
CA ARG A 58 6.23 -13.81 42.37
C ARG A 58 4.98 -14.68 42.33
N ARG A 59 5.04 -15.71 43.18
CA ARG A 59 4.03 -16.71 43.55
C ARG A 59 2.68 -16.09 43.94
N ARG A 60 1.57 -16.74 43.55
CA ARG A 60 0.74 -17.58 44.47
C ARG A 60 -0.39 -18.34 43.76
N MET A 61 -0.26 -19.68 43.84
CA MET A 61 -1.27 -20.73 44.04
C MET A 61 -2.74 -20.47 43.63
N SER A 62 -3.24 -21.27 42.68
CA SER A 62 -4.29 -22.26 42.95
C SER A 62 -4.41 -23.26 41.79
N GLN A 63 -4.73 -24.50 42.16
CA GLN A 63 -4.77 -25.69 41.32
C GLN A 63 -5.90 -25.64 40.28
N ALA A 64 -5.58 -25.96 39.03
CA ALA A 64 -6.49 -26.69 38.15
C ALA A 64 -5.65 -27.51 37.16
N ARG A 65 -5.94 -28.82 37.09
CA ARG A 65 -5.29 -29.78 36.20
C ARG A 65 -5.72 -29.48 34.76
N PHE A 66 -4.77 -29.21 33.87
CA PHE A 66 -4.97 -29.30 32.43
C PHE A 66 -3.87 -30.17 31.81
N ALA A 67 -4.29 -31.03 30.89
CA ALA A 67 -3.52 -32.06 30.21
C ALA A 67 -2.30 -31.49 29.44
N PRO A 68 -1.27 -32.31 29.15
CA PRO A 68 -0.09 -31.84 28.45
C PRO A 68 -0.45 -31.56 26.99
N VAL A 69 -0.56 -30.28 26.62
CA VAL A 69 -0.53 -29.88 25.22
C VAL A 69 0.90 -30.13 24.73
N THR A 70 1.06 -31.12 23.86
CA THR A 70 2.27 -31.39 23.11
C THR A 70 2.82 -30.09 22.53
N ALA A 71 4.08 -29.79 22.85
CA ALA A 71 4.81 -28.66 22.33
C ALA A 71 4.85 -28.76 20.80
N VAL A 72 4.01 -27.98 20.12
CA VAL A 72 4.15 -27.73 18.70
C VAL A 72 5.48 -27.01 18.54
N SER A 73 6.42 -27.72 17.93
CA SER A 73 7.69 -27.20 17.46
C SER A 73 7.46 -25.83 16.81
N LYS A 74 8.05 -24.78 17.40
CA LYS A 74 8.14 -23.47 16.78
C LYS A 74 8.93 -23.64 15.48
N THR A 75 8.25 -23.88 14.38
CA THR A 75 8.77 -23.56 13.06
C THR A 75 9.06 -22.08 13.08
N SER A 76 10.34 -21.73 12.92
CA SER A 76 10.76 -20.38 12.58
C SER A 76 10.17 -20.06 11.21
N VAL A 77 8.95 -19.51 11.20
CA VAL A 77 8.32 -19.04 9.98
C VAL A 77 8.93 -17.67 9.69
N THR A 78 9.93 -17.63 8.82
CA THR A 78 10.63 -16.43 8.35
C THR A 78 9.82 -15.59 7.35
N CYS A 79 8.52 -15.87 7.18
CA CYS A 79 7.65 -15.18 6.23
C CYS A 79 6.24 -15.03 6.82
N TRP A 80 5.81 -13.79 7.07
CA TRP A 80 4.40 -13.43 7.26
C TRP A 80 3.46 -14.13 6.26
N LYS A 81 2.27 -14.53 6.73
CA LYS A 81 1.31 -15.34 5.95
C LYS A 81 0.90 -14.61 4.66
N PRO A 82 0.64 -15.32 3.55
CA PRO A 82 0.03 -14.74 2.36
C PRO A 82 -1.29 -14.03 2.67
N PHE A 83 -1.64 -13.01 1.87
CA PHE A 83 -2.84 -12.19 2.11
C PHE A 83 -4.14 -12.99 2.08
N ASP A 84 -4.24 -14.00 1.20
CA ASP A 84 -5.43 -14.87 1.09
C ASP A 84 -5.63 -15.74 2.35
N GLU A 85 -4.54 -16.26 2.92
CA GLU A 85 -4.53 -16.98 4.19
C GLU A 85 -4.84 -16.06 5.38
N PHE A 86 -4.34 -14.83 5.36
CA PHE A 86 -4.71 -13.83 6.36
C PHE A 86 -6.21 -13.54 6.34
N LEU A 87 -6.78 -13.27 5.17
CA LEU A 87 -8.23 -12.99 5.04
C LEU A 87 -9.06 -14.18 5.54
N GLU A 88 -8.65 -15.41 5.23
CA GLU A 88 -9.34 -16.58 5.75
C GLU A 88 -9.33 -16.60 7.28
N ASN A 89 -8.16 -16.40 7.91
CA ASN A 89 -8.03 -16.35 9.36
C ASN A 89 -8.84 -15.20 9.99
N PHE A 90 -8.81 -14.03 9.35
CA PHE A 90 -9.60 -12.86 9.75
C PHE A 90 -11.09 -13.19 9.78
N PHE A 91 -11.65 -13.72 8.69
CA PHE A 91 -13.07 -14.06 8.63
C PHE A 91 -13.43 -15.20 9.60
N ILE A 92 -12.54 -16.18 9.84
CA ILE A 92 -12.75 -17.22 10.86
C ILE A 92 -12.81 -16.61 12.26
N GLN A 93 -11.90 -15.69 12.57
CA GLN A 93 -11.82 -15.06 13.89
C GLN A 93 -13.03 -14.17 14.16
N VAL A 94 -13.44 -13.35 13.19
CA VAL A 94 -14.57 -12.43 13.33
C VAL A 94 -15.91 -13.18 13.29
N TYR A 95 -16.03 -14.20 12.43
CA TYR A 95 -17.25 -14.96 12.21
C TYR A 95 -17.01 -16.45 12.47
N GLY A 96 -16.92 -16.84 13.74
CA GLY A 96 -16.57 -18.21 14.16
C GLY A 96 -17.52 -19.33 13.71
N ILE A 97 -18.66 -19.02 13.08
CA ILE A 97 -19.58 -20.01 12.52
C ILE A 97 -19.30 -20.15 11.01
N PRO A 98 -18.90 -21.34 10.50
CA PRO A 98 -18.43 -21.51 9.12
C PRO A 98 -19.37 -21.00 8.02
N ARG A 99 -20.68 -21.20 8.21
CA ARG A 99 -21.69 -20.69 7.27
C ARG A 99 -21.77 -19.16 7.28
N ILE A 100 -21.74 -18.55 8.47
CA ILE A 100 -21.78 -17.09 8.62
C ILE A 100 -20.47 -16.48 8.09
N ARG A 101 -19.33 -17.10 8.37
CA ARG A 101 -18.02 -16.75 7.79
C ARG A 101 -18.10 -16.64 6.28
N LEU A 102 -18.57 -17.71 5.63
CA LEU A 102 -18.65 -17.77 4.18
C LEU A 102 -19.65 -16.76 3.62
N GLU A 103 -20.82 -16.60 4.25
CA GLU A 103 -21.77 -15.54 3.86
C GLU A 103 -21.11 -14.16 3.86
N TRP A 104 -20.40 -13.78 4.92
CA TRP A 104 -19.71 -12.49 5.00
C TRP A 104 -18.53 -12.35 4.04
N ALA A 105 -17.72 -13.39 3.89
CA ALA A 105 -16.59 -13.41 2.97
C ALA A 105 -17.02 -13.15 1.52
N TYR A 106 -18.07 -13.85 1.07
CA TYR A 106 -18.63 -13.65 -0.27
C TYR A 106 -19.33 -12.31 -0.42
N THR A 107 -20.13 -11.89 0.56
CA THR A 107 -20.78 -10.57 0.56
C THR A 107 -19.76 -9.44 0.50
N TYR A 108 -18.62 -9.55 1.20
CA TYR A 108 -17.52 -8.59 1.11
C TYR A 108 -16.89 -8.59 -0.29
N TYR A 109 -16.56 -9.78 -0.84
CA TYR A 109 -15.96 -9.88 -2.17
C TYR A 109 -16.87 -9.34 -3.29
N GLU A 110 -18.17 -9.57 -3.20
CA GLU A 110 -19.17 -8.99 -4.09
C GLU A 110 -19.23 -7.46 -3.94
N ALA A 111 -19.24 -6.96 -2.71
CA ALA A 111 -19.30 -5.53 -2.43
C ALA A 111 -18.10 -4.75 -2.99
N ILE A 112 -16.87 -5.25 -2.78
CA ILE A 112 -15.66 -4.62 -3.37
C ILE A 112 -15.65 -4.71 -4.90
N THR A 113 -16.35 -5.68 -5.49
CA THR A 113 -16.52 -5.77 -6.94
C THR A 113 -17.51 -4.73 -7.47
N ASN A 114 -18.59 -4.49 -6.73
CA ASN A 114 -19.63 -3.53 -7.10
C ASN A 114 -19.19 -2.07 -6.90
N HIS A 115 -18.35 -1.79 -5.90
CA HIS A 115 -17.86 -0.45 -5.56
C HIS A 115 -16.50 -0.14 -6.21
N LYS A 116 -16.37 -0.36 -7.52
CA LYS A 116 -15.09 -0.22 -8.26
C LYS A 116 -14.51 1.20 -8.34
N ASP A 117 -15.32 2.23 -8.09
CA ASP A 117 -14.89 3.63 -8.20
C ASP A 117 -14.14 4.14 -6.95
N TYR A 118 -14.02 3.26 -5.94
CA TYR A 118 -13.40 3.52 -4.64
C TYR A 118 -11.98 2.93 -4.63
N LEU A 119 -10.97 3.81 -4.51
CA LEU A 119 -9.56 3.46 -4.62
C LEU A 119 -9.14 2.42 -3.58
N SER A 120 -9.57 2.60 -2.32
CA SER A 120 -9.23 1.68 -1.23
C SER A 120 -9.81 0.27 -1.45
N LEU A 121 -11.04 0.18 -1.96
CA LEU A 121 -11.69 -1.09 -2.26
C LEU A 121 -11.09 -1.76 -3.51
N GLN A 122 -10.79 -0.97 -4.53
CA GLN A 122 -10.17 -1.45 -5.77
C GLN A 122 -8.77 -2.01 -5.50
N GLU A 123 -7.97 -1.36 -4.65
CA GLU A 123 -6.66 -1.85 -4.25
C GLU A 123 -6.75 -3.25 -3.63
N VAL A 124 -7.59 -3.42 -2.61
CA VAL A 124 -7.80 -4.72 -1.94
C VAL A 124 -8.26 -5.78 -2.92
N LYS A 125 -9.21 -5.44 -3.80
CA LYS A 125 -9.70 -6.37 -4.82
C LYS A 125 -8.58 -6.85 -5.73
N ARG A 126 -7.74 -5.93 -6.21
CA ARG A 126 -6.60 -6.28 -7.08
C ARG A 126 -5.57 -7.14 -6.35
N ILE A 127 -5.38 -6.96 -5.04
CA ILE A 127 -4.51 -7.84 -4.24
C ILE A 127 -5.11 -9.24 -4.12
N ILE A 128 -6.41 -9.34 -3.82
CA ILE A 128 -7.13 -10.63 -3.75
C ILE A 128 -7.07 -11.38 -5.09
N ASP A 129 -7.23 -10.66 -6.19
CA ASP A 129 -7.24 -11.22 -7.55
C ASP A 129 -5.82 -11.45 -8.11
N ASN A 130 -4.77 -11.27 -7.28
CA ASN A 130 -3.35 -11.42 -7.66
C ASN A 130 -2.93 -10.52 -8.85
N GLU A 131 -3.51 -9.33 -8.93
CA GLU A 131 -3.21 -8.28 -9.92
C GLU A 131 -2.37 -7.13 -9.35
N LEU A 132 -2.17 -7.10 -8.03
CA LEU A 132 -1.36 -6.13 -7.30
C LEU A 132 -0.66 -6.85 -6.14
N ASP A 133 0.65 -6.68 -6.01
CA ASP A 133 1.41 -7.16 -4.86
C ASP A 133 0.99 -6.38 -3.60
N GLU A 134 0.73 -7.08 -2.50
CA GLU A 134 0.40 -6.48 -1.20
C GLU A 134 1.48 -5.48 -0.75
N ASN A 135 2.75 -5.69 -1.12
CA ASN A 135 3.80 -4.74 -0.78
C ASN A 135 3.59 -3.35 -1.40
N CYS A 136 2.83 -3.24 -2.50
CA CYS A 136 2.44 -1.94 -3.06
C CYS A 136 1.60 -1.13 -2.06
N HIS A 137 0.66 -1.77 -1.36
CA HIS A 137 -0.16 -1.11 -0.35
C HIS A 137 0.72 -0.52 0.76
N TRP A 138 1.65 -1.32 1.27
CA TRP A 138 2.55 -0.88 2.33
C TRP A 138 3.52 0.21 1.91
N HIS A 139 4.01 0.16 0.67
CA HIS A 139 4.85 1.22 0.12
C HIS A 139 4.05 2.50 -0.08
N LEU A 140 2.82 2.43 -0.62
CA LEU A 140 1.95 3.59 -0.76
C LEU A 140 1.69 4.23 0.61
N PHE A 141 1.33 3.41 1.60
CA PHE A 141 1.05 3.88 2.95
C PHE A 141 2.28 4.57 3.59
N THR A 142 3.46 3.95 3.49
CA THR A 142 4.72 4.56 3.96
C THR A 142 5.02 5.87 3.24
N TRP A 143 4.74 5.94 1.92
CA TRP A 143 4.97 7.14 1.13
C TRP A 143 4.01 8.27 1.50
N LEU A 144 2.74 7.96 1.80
CA LEU A 144 1.77 8.93 2.34
C LEU A 144 2.19 9.44 3.72
N GLU A 145 2.64 8.56 4.63
CA GLU A 145 3.19 8.96 5.94
C GLU A 145 4.41 9.88 5.78
N GLN A 146 5.28 9.60 4.80
CA GLN A 146 6.44 10.45 4.50
C GLN A 146 6.01 11.82 3.97
N ALA A 147 5.00 11.87 3.08
CA ALA A 147 4.46 13.12 2.57
C ALA A 147 3.85 13.97 3.70
N GLU A 148 3.04 13.36 4.58
CA GLU A 148 2.49 14.00 5.76
C GLU A 148 3.59 14.55 6.68
N ARG A 149 4.65 13.77 6.91
CA ARG A 149 5.79 14.17 7.75
C ARG A 149 6.54 15.38 7.17
N LEU A 150 6.83 15.38 5.87
CA LEU A 150 7.54 16.50 5.23
C LEU A 150 6.69 17.77 5.24
N ILE A 151 5.39 17.66 4.95
CA ILE A 151 4.45 18.79 5.01
C ILE A 151 4.35 19.33 6.44
N SER A 152 4.22 18.45 7.43
CA SER A 152 4.20 18.82 8.85
C SER A 152 5.51 19.47 9.29
N GLY A 153 6.65 19.02 8.75
CA GLY A 153 7.98 19.55 9.09
C GLY A 153 8.24 20.99 8.64
N VAL A 154 7.50 21.47 7.64
CA VAL A 154 7.56 22.88 7.17
C VAL A 154 6.40 23.72 7.70
N ALA A 155 5.46 23.11 8.45
CA ALA A 155 4.30 23.78 8.97
C ALA A 155 4.66 24.76 10.09
N THR A 156 3.89 25.84 10.16
CA THR A 156 3.95 26.79 11.26
C THR A 156 2.85 26.47 12.24
N ASP A 157 3.19 26.35 13.52
CA ASP A 157 2.18 26.29 14.57
C ASP A 157 1.63 27.70 14.82
N ILE A 158 0.33 27.85 14.64
CA ILE A 158 -0.39 29.11 14.86
C ILE A 158 -1.31 29.03 16.08
N SER A 159 -1.16 28.00 16.92
CA SER A 159 -1.94 27.88 18.14
C SER A 159 -1.51 28.89 19.21
N ASP A 160 -2.49 29.57 19.81
CA ASP A 160 -2.28 30.47 20.95
C ASP A 160 -2.35 29.72 22.31
N SER A 161 -2.64 28.42 22.30
CA SER A 161 -2.85 27.59 23.50
C SER A 161 -2.21 26.21 23.36
N GLU A 162 -1.59 25.71 24.45
CA GLU A 162 -0.89 24.42 24.53
C GLU A 162 -1.76 23.17 24.26
N GLU A 163 -3.09 23.29 24.15
CA GLU A 163 -4.01 22.15 24.07
C GLU A 163 -4.32 21.66 22.63
N THR A 164 -4.03 22.46 21.60
CA THR A 164 -4.33 22.09 20.20
C THR A 164 -3.25 22.59 19.25
N GLU A 165 -2.34 21.71 18.83
CA GLU A 165 -1.40 22.00 17.74
C GLU A 165 -2.19 22.29 16.45
N HIS A 166 -2.11 23.53 15.97
CA HIS A 166 -2.72 23.96 14.71
C HIS A 166 -1.60 24.23 13.71
N LEU A 167 -1.18 23.16 13.04
CA LEU A 167 -0.14 23.21 12.02
C LEU A 167 -0.71 23.67 10.69
N VAL A 168 -0.21 24.80 10.18
CA VAL A 168 -0.58 25.33 8.88
C VAL A 168 0.61 25.48 7.95
N VAL A 169 0.41 25.22 6.65
CA VAL A 169 1.41 25.40 5.60
C VAL A 169 0.94 26.40 4.56
N SER A 170 1.85 27.23 4.07
CA SER A 170 1.53 28.12 2.95
C SER A 170 1.47 27.36 1.62
N ARG A 171 0.82 27.94 0.60
CA ARG A 171 0.83 27.38 -0.76
C ARG A 171 2.25 27.15 -1.29
N ASP A 172 3.15 28.12 -1.08
CA ASP A 172 4.52 28.03 -1.56
C ASP A 172 5.32 26.95 -0.81
N GLN A 173 5.09 26.80 0.51
CA GLN A 173 5.68 25.72 1.30
C GLN A 173 5.17 24.35 0.85
N LEU A 174 3.86 24.19 0.66
CA LEU A 174 3.26 22.95 0.18
C LEU A 174 3.79 22.60 -1.22
N GLN A 175 3.85 23.60 -2.12
CA GLN A 175 4.39 23.42 -3.47
C GLN A 175 5.85 22.99 -3.44
N ALA A 176 6.69 23.60 -2.60
CA ALA A 176 8.10 23.23 -2.46
C ALA A 176 8.26 21.77 -1.98
N VAL A 177 7.49 21.34 -0.98
CA VAL A 177 7.52 19.96 -0.48
C VAL A 177 7.05 18.97 -1.55
N LEU A 178 6.00 19.30 -2.30
CA LEU A 178 5.53 18.43 -3.40
C LEU A 178 6.58 18.29 -4.50
N TYR A 179 7.31 19.37 -4.83
CA TYR A 179 8.44 19.30 -5.74
C TYR A 179 9.60 18.47 -5.19
N GLU A 180 9.89 18.56 -3.89
CA GLU A 180 10.90 17.71 -3.24
C GLU A 180 10.50 16.23 -3.28
N LEU A 181 9.23 15.92 -3.07
CA LEU A 181 8.70 14.55 -3.08
C LEU A 181 8.76 13.89 -4.46
N THR A 182 8.61 14.65 -5.56
CA THR A 182 8.40 14.05 -6.89
C THR A 182 9.32 14.55 -8.00
N GLY A 183 9.81 15.78 -7.91
CA GLY A 183 10.56 16.47 -8.96
C GLY A 183 9.69 17.35 -9.87
N SER A 184 10.35 18.23 -10.62
CA SER A 184 9.72 19.27 -11.46
C SER A 184 8.96 18.73 -12.67
N GLN A 185 9.25 17.50 -13.12
CA GLN A 185 8.58 16.84 -14.23
C GLN A 185 7.09 16.56 -13.99
N PHE A 186 6.61 16.72 -12.75
CA PHE A 186 5.21 16.54 -12.36
C PHE A 186 4.47 17.87 -12.06
N GLU A 187 4.99 19.01 -12.49
CA GLU A 187 4.43 20.35 -12.24
C GLU A 187 2.90 20.44 -12.45
N SER A 188 2.37 19.91 -13.56
CA SER A 188 0.92 19.95 -13.82
C SER A 188 0.08 19.16 -12.81
N LYS A 189 0.62 18.05 -12.27
CA LYS A 189 -0.03 17.26 -11.22
C LYS A 189 0.09 17.94 -9.85
N ILE A 190 1.22 18.62 -9.60
CA ILE A 190 1.44 19.40 -8.38
C ILE A 190 0.45 20.57 -8.34
N GLU A 191 0.23 21.28 -9.44
CA GLU A 191 -0.77 22.36 -9.49
C GLU A 191 -2.19 21.83 -9.22
N ASN A 192 -2.59 20.70 -9.81
CA ASN A 192 -3.88 20.06 -9.50
C ASN A 192 -3.98 19.66 -8.00
N LEU A 193 -2.89 19.15 -7.41
CA LEU A 193 -2.83 18.87 -5.97
C LEU A 193 -3.07 20.11 -5.11
N LEU A 194 -2.46 21.25 -5.47
CA LEU A 194 -2.68 22.52 -4.77
C LEU A 194 -4.14 22.96 -4.89
N GLU A 195 -4.78 22.79 -6.04
CA GLU A 195 -6.22 23.03 -6.18
C GLU A 195 -7.05 22.13 -5.26
N LYS A 196 -6.72 20.83 -5.16
CA LYS A 196 -7.42 19.92 -4.23
C LYS A 196 -7.18 20.27 -2.76
N ALA A 197 -6.00 20.76 -2.41
CA ALA A 197 -5.71 21.25 -1.07
C ALA A 197 -6.62 22.44 -0.69
N ILE A 198 -6.85 23.37 -1.63
CA ILE A 198 -7.81 24.47 -1.48
C ILE A 198 -9.23 23.93 -1.31
N MET A 199 -9.64 22.95 -2.11
CA MET A 199 -10.98 22.35 -2.00
C MET A 199 -11.23 21.70 -0.62
N VAL A 200 -10.25 20.96 -0.09
CA VAL A 200 -10.37 20.30 1.22
C VAL A 200 -10.47 21.32 2.35
N ASN A 201 -9.62 22.34 2.34
CA ASN A 201 -9.65 23.42 3.33
C ASN A 201 -10.90 24.31 3.20
N GLY A 202 -11.41 24.51 1.98
CA GLY A 202 -12.60 25.31 1.71
C GLY A 202 -13.91 24.67 2.15
N LYS A 203 -14.00 23.33 2.21
CA LYS A 203 -15.23 22.62 2.61
C LYS A 203 -15.55 22.78 4.11
N ASP A 204 -14.55 22.85 4.97
CA ASP A 204 -14.76 23.10 6.41
C ASP A 204 -15.08 24.58 6.69
N MET A 205 -14.60 25.48 5.83
CA MET A 205 -14.84 26.93 5.89
C MET A 205 -16.31 27.33 5.60
N GLU A 206 -17.07 26.51 4.88
CA GLU A 206 -18.53 26.72 4.72
C GLU A 206 -19.32 26.23 5.93
N ALA A 207 -18.84 25.22 6.65
CA ALA A 207 -19.46 24.71 7.89
C ALA A 207 -19.20 25.63 9.10
N GLN A 208 -18.01 26.26 9.17
CA GLN A 208 -17.60 27.16 10.26
C GLN A 208 -18.00 28.63 10.05
N ARG A 209 -18.78 28.96 9.00
CA ARG A 209 -19.11 30.34 8.60
C ARG A 209 -19.99 31.12 9.60
N ASN A 210 -20.35 30.55 10.74
CA ASN A 210 -21.25 31.17 11.71
C ASN A 210 -20.60 31.80 12.95
N GLU A 211 -19.29 31.69 13.20
CA GLU A 211 -18.71 32.34 14.40
C GLU A 211 -17.37 33.05 14.12
N ASN A 212 -17.47 34.37 14.00
CA ASN A 212 -16.47 35.40 14.29
C ASN A 212 -15.02 35.28 13.74
N ARG A 213 -14.76 36.10 12.71
CA ARG A 213 -13.53 36.84 12.35
C ARG A 213 -12.20 36.47 13.03
N SER A 214 -11.24 36.10 12.19
CA SER A 214 -9.97 36.84 12.09
C SER A 214 -9.45 36.82 10.65
N LEU A 215 -8.84 37.94 10.25
CA LEU A 215 -8.23 38.25 8.96
C LEU A 215 -6.83 37.60 8.88
N LEU A 216 -6.77 36.34 8.46
CA LEU A 216 -5.60 35.85 7.74
C LEU A 216 -5.95 35.92 6.25
N ASP A 217 -4.97 36.11 5.37
CA ASP A 217 -5.17 35.86 3.94
C ASP A 217 -5.43 34.36 3.77
N LYS A 218 -6.67 33.94 4.04
CA LYS A 218 -7.15 32.55 4.12
C LYS A 218 -7.19 31.84 2.75
N GLU A 219 -6.73 32.50 1.70
CA GLU A 219 -6.46 31.91 0.37
C GLU A 219 -5.06 31.27 0.29
N LYS A 220 -4.22 31.36 1.34
CA LYS A 220 -2.80 30.96 1.24
C LYS A 220 -2.32 29.95 2.28
N LEU A 221 -3.11 29.59 3.30
CA LEU A 221 -2.70 28.67 4.36
C LEU A 221 -3.61 27.43 4.38
N PHE A 222 -3.01 26.26 4.49
CA PHE A 222 -3.67 24.96 4.55
C PHE A 222 -3.46 24.32 5.92
N ASP A 223 -4.52 23.87 6.57
CA ASP A 223 -4.46 23.06 7.79
C ASP A 223 -3.99 21.65 7.42
N VAL A 224 -2.83 21.24 7.96
CA VAL A 224 -2.21 19.95 7.65
C VAL A 224 -3.09 18.79 8.10
N LYS A 225 -3.78 18.94 9.24
CA LYS A 225 -4.67 17.91 9.76
C LYS A 225 -5.84 17.68 8.81
N LEU A 226 -6.42 18.75 8.25
CA LEU A 226 -7.50 18.63 7.26
C LEU A 226 -7.03 17.96 5.97
N LEU A 227 -5.81 18.23 5.50
CA LEU A 227 -5.26 17.62 4.29
C LEU A 227 -5.17 16.09 4.40
N PHE A 228 -4.81 15.57 5.57
CA PHE A 228 -4.61 14.14 5.81
C PHE A 228 -5.76 13.46 6.58
N PHE A 229 -6.81 14.20 6.91
CA PHE A 229 -7.97 13.64 7.61
C PHE A 229 -8.73 12.63 6.74
N LYS A 230 -9.10 11.51 7.36
CA LYS A 230 -9.95 10.46 6.77
C LYS A 230 -11.04 10.06 7.77
N ASP A 231 -12.29 10.29 7.40
CA ASP A 231 -13.44 9.86 8.18
C ASP A 231 -13.61 8.32 8.14
N PRO A 232 -13.93 7.68 9.29
CA PRO A 232 -14.21 6.24 9.31
C PRO A 232 -15.40 5.86 8.42
N GLY A 233 -15.15 4.95 7.47
CA GLY A 233 -16.19 4.51 6.52
C GLY A 233 -16.40 5.46 5.34
N GLU A 234 -15.50 6.43 5.16
CA GLU A 234 -15.41 7.26 3.96
C GLU A 234 -14.14 6.97 3.15
N GLU A 235 -14.19 7.33 1.88
CA GLU A 235 -13.03 7.25 0.99
C GLU A 235 -12.04 8.38 1.29
N PHE A 236 -10.80 8.23 0.80
CA PHE A 236 -9.81 9.30 0.80
C PHE A 236 -10.38 10.64 0.31
N ASN A 237 -10.01 11.72 1.01
CA ASN A 237 -10.36 13.06 0.60
C ASN A 237 -9.71 13.43 -0.76
N PRO A 238 -10.20 14.46 -1.49
CA PRO A 238 -9.69 14.81 -2.81
C PRO A 238 -8.18 15.05 -2.88
N PHE A 239 -7.55 15.61 -1.84
CA PHE A 239 -6.12 15.85 -1.80
C PHE A 239 -5.35 14.52 -1.74
N ILE A 240 -5.70 13.63 -0.81
CA ILE A 240 -5.07 12.31 -0.70
C ILE A 240 -5.28 11.49 -1.99
N ARG A 241 -6.46 11.54 -2.62
CA ARG A 241 -6.72 10.83 -3.88
C ARG A 241 -5.79 11.29 -5.00
N GLU A 242 -5.58 12.60 -5.12
CA GLU A 242 -4.66 13.15 -6.12
C GLU A 242 -3.20 12.81 -5.77
N LEU A 243 -2.86 12.74 -4.48
CA LEU A 243 -1.53 12.35 -4.02
C LEU A 243 -1.23 10.87 -4.36
N ILE A 244 -2.23 9.98 -4.19
CA ILE A 244 -2.19 8.59 -4.66
C ILE A 244 -2.05 8.52 -6.18
N ALA A 245 -2.75 9.38 -6.93
CA ALA A 245 -2.65 9.43 -8.40
C ALA A 245 -1.27 9.91 -8.89
N LEU A 246 -0.64 10.83 -8.16
CA LEU A 246 0.72 11.28 -8.40
C LEU A 246 1.71 10.13 -8.17
N TYR A 247 1.63 9.44 -7.03
CA TYR A 247 2.40 8.25 -6.73
C TYR A 247 2.26 7.16 -7.80
N GLY A 248 1.02 6.85 -8.21
CA GLY A 248 0.75 5.91 -9.28
C GLY A 248 1.36 6.32 -10.62
N GLY A 249 1.41 7.63 -10.91
CA GLY A 249 2.06 8.18 -12.10
C GLY A 249 3.58 8.02 -12.09
N ILE A 250 4.23 8.24 -10.95
CA ILE A 250 5.68 8.02 -10.78
C ILE A 250 6.01 6.56 -11.04
N LYS A 251 5.26 5.65 -10.40
CA LYS A 251 5.41 4.20 -10.58
C LYS A 251 5.25 3.80 -12.05
N LEU A 252 4.17 4.27 -12.68
CA LEU A 252 3.85 3.90 -14.04
C LEU A 252 4.95 4.36 -15.01
N GLY A 253 5.46 5.59 -14.86
CA GLY A 253 6.56 6.08 -15.69
C GLY A 253 7.79 5.16 -15.63
N PHE A 254 8.15 4.69 -14.43
CA PHE A 254 9.25 3.75 -14.25
C PHE A 254 8.96 2.37 -14.85
N VAL A 255 7.74 1.85 -14.66
CA VAL A 255 7.32 0.58 -15.25
C VAL A 255 7.37 0.64 -16.78
N GLU A 256 6.92 1.73 -17.40
CA GLU A 256 6.95 1.89 -18.86
C GLU A 256 8.39 1.94 -19.42
N GLU A 257 9.37 2.44 -18.64
CA GLU A 257 10.78 2.36 -19.00
C GLU A 257 11.32 0.91 -18.98
N ILE A 258 10.93 0.13 -17.98
CA ILE A 258 11.25 -1.31 -17.92
C ILE A 258 10.62 -2.03 -19.11
N VAL A 259 9.34 -1.77 -19.38
CA VAL A 259 8.59 -2.35 -20.50
C VAL A 259 9.26 -2.01 -21.84
N SER A 260 9.62 -0.75 -22.07
CA SER A 260 10.34 -0.34 -23.29
C SER A 260 11.68 -1.07 -23.45
N THR A 261 12.40 -1.29 -22.35
CA THR A 261 13.67 -2.05 -22.36
C THR A 261 13.44 -3.53 -22.67
N LEU A 262 12.39 -4.12 -22.12
CA LEU A 262 11.99 -5.49 -22.43
C LEU A 262 11.61 -5.64 -23.89
N GLU A 263 10.80 -4.74 -24.44
CA GLU A 263 10.39 -4.77 -25.86
C GLU A 263 11.60 -4.79 -26.79
N LYS A 264 12.57 -3.89 -26.56
CA LYS A 264 13.84 -3.84 -27.32
C LYS A 264 14.64 -5.13 -27.22
N SER A 265 14.62 -5.80 -26.06
CA SER A 265 15.32 -7.08 -25.87
C SER A 265 14.63 -8.27 -26.53
N LEU A 266 13.33 -8.13 -26.84
CA LEU A 266 12.46 -9.18 -27.38
C LEU A 266 12.19 -9.00 -28.88
N ASP A 267 12.93 -8.14 -29.58
CA ASP A 267 12.77 -7.83 -31.01
C ASP A 267 13.28 -8.96 -31.94
N ASN A 268 12.91 -10.19 -31.61
CA ASN A 268 13.07 -11.38 -32.46
C ASN A 268 11.74 -11.67 -33.17
N GLU A 269 11.77 -12.22 -34.39
CA GLU A 269 10.61 -12.54 -35.26
C GLU A 269 9.63 -13.60 -34.71
N ALA A 270 9.65 -13.91 -33.40
CA ALA A 270 8.77 -14.89 -32.79
C ALA A 270 7.34 -14.36 -32.64
N GLU A 271 6.38 -15.21 -33.04
CA GLU A 271 4.93 -14.94 -32.98
C GLU A 271 4.40 -14.88 -31.53
N ILE A 272 5.09 -15.55 -30.59
CA ILE A 272 4.83 -15.50 -29.15
C ILE A 272 6.10 -15.03 -28.45
N LYS A 273 6.06 -13.82 -27.86
CA LYS A 273 7.14 -13.28 -27.04
C LYS A 273 7.01 -13.79 -25.61
N GLU A 274 7.88 -14.70 -25.21
CA GLU A 274 8.03 -15.14 -23.82
C GLU A 274 9.09 -14.32 -23.09
N VAL A 275 8.86 -14.09 -21.79
CA VAL A 275 9.73 -13.31 -20.91
C VAL A 275 10.22 -14.19 -19.77
N THR A 276 11.53 -14.24 -19.60
CA THR A 276 12.21 -14.95 -18.51
C THR A 276 12.53 -14.01 -17.34
N ALA A 277 12.74 -14.59 -16.15
CA ALA A 277 13.21 -13.84 -14.99
C ALA A 277 14.54 -13.10 -15.23
N ALA A 278 15.41 -13.63 -16.09
CA ALA A 278 16.67 -12.98 -16.47
C ALA A 278 16.44 -11.70 -17.26
N GLN A 279 15.56 -11.74 -18.27
CA GLN A 279 15.22 -10.56 -19.08
C GLN A 279 14.53 -9.48 -18.23
N LEU A 280 13.61 -9.87 -17.34
CA LEU A 280 13.01 -8.94 -16.36
C LEU A 280 14.07 -8.26 -15.52
N ARG A 281 14.98 -9.05 -14.94
CA ARG A 281 16.07 -8.55 -14.10
C ARG A 281 16.93 -7.52 -14.83
N ASP A 282 17.35 -7.84 -16.05
CA ASP A 282 18.21 -6.95 -16.83
C ASP A 282 17.48 -5.64 -17.19
N ALA A 283 16.22 -5.72 -17.62
CA ALA A 283 15.42 -4.54 -17.92
C ALA A 283 15.19 -3.64 -16.70
N ILE A 284 14.94 -4.24 -15.53
CA ILE A 284 14.80 -3.54 -14.26
C ILE A 284 16.10 -2.80 -13.92
N TYR A 285 17.26 -3.47 -14.02
CA TYR A 285 18.54 -2.84 -13.74
C TYR A 285 18.87 -1.69 -14.68
N VAL A 286 18.53 -1.82 -15.98
CA VAL A 286 18.71 -0.75 -16.96
C VAL A 286 17.87 0.47 -16.58
N ALA A 287 16.58 0.29 -16.27
CA ALA A 287 15.70 1.38 -15.86
C ALA A 287 16.21 2.08 -14.58
N TYR A 288 16.66 1.32 -13.59
CA TYR A 288 17.28 1.90 -12.38
C TYR A 288 18.53 2.72 -12.69
N THR A 289 19.34 2.29 -13.65
CA THR A 289 20.56 3.01 -14.04
C THR A 289 20.22 4.31 -14.76
N ALA A 290 19.24 4.28 -15.66
CA ALA A 290 18.78 5.46 -16.39
C ALA A 290 18.09 6.48 -15.46
N ALA A 291 17.23 6.04 -14.54
CA ALA A 291 16.60 6.89 -13.54
C ALA A 291 17.62 7.63 -12.64
N ARG A 292 18.73 6.97 -12.28
CA ARG A 292 19.83 7.59 -11.51
C ARG A 292 20.57 8.68 -12.26
N VAL A 293 20.78 8.52 -13.57
CA VAL A 293 21.45 9.55 -14.39
C VAL A 293 20.62 10.84 -14.45
N ILE A 294 19.29 10.73 -14.40
CA ILE A 294 18.38 11.88 -14.38
C ILE A 294 18.38 12.57 -13.00
N SER A 295 18.44 11.81 -11.90
CA SER A 295 18.52 12.38 -10.55
C SER A 295 19.88 13.03 -10.22
N ASP A 296 20.98 12.43 -10.69
CA ASP A 296 22.35 12.91 -10.42
C ASP A 296 22.68 14.20 -11.20
N ALA A 297 22.02 14.45 -12.35
CA ALA A 297 22.12 15.73 -13.06
C ALA A 297 21.54 16.91 -12.26
N ALA A 298 20.61 16.66 -11.34
CA ALA A 298 20.07 17.66 -10.40
C ALA A 298 20.89 17.78 -9.10
N SER A 299 21.74 16.80 -8.79
CA SER A 299 22.54 16.76 -7.57
C SER A 299 23.95 16.23 -7.85
N ALA A 300 24.78 17.08 -8.46
CA ALA A 300 26.19 16.82 -8.74
C ALA A 300 27.02 16.78 -7.43
N LYS A 301 26.80 15.78 -6.58
CA LYS A 301 27.64 15.38 -5.42
C LYS A 301 27.03 14.15 -4.73
N ARG A 302 27.16 12.96 -5.31
CA ARG A 302 27.20 11.65 -4.60
C ARG A 302 27.39 10.52 -5.63
N GLU A 303 28.64 10.27 -5.99
CA GLU A 303 28.99 8.95 -6.54
C GLU A 303 28.81 7.92 -5.42
N LEU A 304 27.83 7.03 -5.55
CA LEU A 304 27.75 5.85 -4.69
C LEU A 304 27.46 4.61 -5.52
N ASN A 305 28.47 3.75 -5.55
CA ASN A 305 28.44 2.39 -6.08
C ASN A 305 27.12 1.68 -5.79
N ILE A 306 26.61 0.93 -6.77
CA ILE A 306 25.54 -0.04 -6.57
C ILE A 306 26.08 -1.13 -5.65
N ILE A 307 26.01 -0.94 -4.34
CA ILE A 307 26.14 -2.02 -3.36
C ILE A 307 25.17 -1.74 -2.22
N GLU A 308 23.93 -2.17 -2.37
CA GLU A 308 23.03 -2.43 -1.24
C GLU A 308 22.37 -3.79 -1.45
N PRO A 309 22.79 -4.84 -0.73
CA PRO A 309 22.22 -6.19 -0.86
C PRO A 309 20.71 -6.24 -0.59
N ALA A 310 20.14 -5.27 0.15
CA ALA A 310 18.70 -5.12 0.37
C ALA A 310 17.92 -4.82 -0.93
N ARG A 311 18.44 -3.96 -1.81
CA ARG A 311 17.77 -3.64 -3.09
C ARG A 311 17.77 -4.83 -4.04
N LYS A 312 18.84 -5.62 -4.03
CA LYS A 312 18.89 -6.86 -4.82
C LYS A 312 17.84 -7.85 -4.32
N SER A 313 17.68 -8.02 -3.00
CA SER A 313 16.61 -8.89 -2.49
C SER A 313 15.21 -8.39 -2.85
N ASP A 314 14.96 -7.08 -2.82
CA ASP A 314 13.64 -6.53 -3.16
C ASP A 314 13.28 -6.72 -4.64
N ILE A 315 14.26 -6.55 -5.53
CA ILE A 315 14.08 -6.84 -6.97
C ILE A 315 13.80 -8.32 -7.19
N GLU A 316 14.53 -9.23 -6.53
CA GLU A 316 14.28 -10.67 -6.67
C GLU A 316 12.91 -11.09 -6.14
N VAL A 317 12.44 -10.52 -5.02
CA VAL A 317 11.08 -10.76 -4.51
C VAL A 317 10.03 -10.27 -5.51
N CYS A 318 10.24 -9.10 -6.12
CA CYS A 318 9.35 -8.57 -7.14
C CYS A 318 9.30 -9.47 -8.38
N ILE A 319 10.45 -9.93 -8.87
CA ILE A 319 10.53 -10.85 -10.01
C ILE A 319 9.87 -12.17 -9.67
N GLU A 320 10.13 -12.71 -8.47
CA GLU A 320 9.48 -13.93 -8.00
C GLU A 320 7.96 -13.80 -8.04
N TRP A 321 7.40 -12.68 -7.57
CA TRP A 321 5.96 -12.42 -7.63
C TRP A 321 5.45 -12.30 -9.07
N ILE A 322 6.15 -11.57 -9.95
CA ILE A 322 5.77 -11.44 -11.37
C ILE A 322 5.70 -12.81 -12.04
N MET A 323 6.59 -13.73 -11.69
CA MET A 323 6.68 -15.06 -12.28
C MET A 323 5.71 -16.09 -11.67
N LYS A 324 4.95 -15.79 -10.61
CA LYS A 324 4.02 -16.74 -9.94
C LYS A 324 2.63 -16.78 -10.57
N PRO A 325 2.19 -17.83 -11.28
CA PRO A 325 0.89 -17.81 -11.99
C PRO A 325 -0.30 -17.52 -11.06
N SER A 326 -0.25 -18.00 -9.83
CA SER A 326 -1.20 -17.67 -8.75
C SER A 326 -0.47 -17.52 -7.41
N MET A 327 -1.12 -16.95 -6.40
CA MET A 327 -0.55 -16.77 -5.05
C MET A 327 -0.07 -18.08 -4.41
N ASN A 328 -0.65 -19.21 -4.81
CA ASN A 328 -0.38 -20.53 -4.24
C ASN A 328 0.55 -21.39 -5.12
N GLU A 329 0.95 -20.90 -6.29
CA GLU A 329 1.80 -21.62 -7.24
C GLU A 329 3.25 -21.13 -7.19
N PRO A 330 4.22 -22.02 -7.48
CA PRO A 330 5.61 -21.63 -7.60
C PRO A 330 5.85 -20.74 -8.84
N PRO A 331 6.91 -19.92 -8.83
CA PRO A 331 7.33 -19.16 -10.02
C PRO A 331 7.62 -20.08 -11.21
N VAL A 332 7.18 -19.69 -12.41
CA VAL A 332 7.50 -20.40 -13.65
C VAL A 332 8.79 -19.87 -14.30
N GLN A 333 9.32 -20.61 -15.28
CA GLN A 333 10.58 -20.26 -15.96
C GLN A 333 10.40 -19.10 -16.96
N SER A 334 9.26 -19.05 -17.64
CA SER A 334 8.87 -18.01 -18.59
C SER A 334 7.37 -17.71 -18.50
N ILE A 335 6.99 -16.48 -18.83
CA ILE A 335 5.59 -16.05 -18.95
C ILE A 335 5.38 -15.29 -20.27
N PRO A 336 4.14 -15.27 -20.82
CA PRO A 336 3.83 -14.43 -21.98
C PRO A 336 4.11 -12.95 -21.70
N TYR A 337 4.59 -12.22 -22.72
CA TYR A 337 4.91 -10.79 -22.62
C TYR A 337 3.77 -9.94 -22.05
N GLU A 338 2.54 -10.14 -22.53
CA GLU A 338 1.37 -9.41 -22.03
C GLU A 338 1.12 -9.65 -20.54
N MET A 339 1.34 -10.87 -20.07
CA MET A 339 1.24 -11.23 -18.65
C MET A 339 2.35 -10.52 -17.84
N ALA A 340 3.58 -10.50 -18.36
CA ALA A 340 4.69 -9.80 -17.74
C ALA A 340 4.42 -8.30 -17.58
N VAL A 341 3.92 -7.63 -18.63
CA VAL A 341 3.54 -6.21 -18.59
C VAL A 341 2.44 -5.96 -17.58
N LYS A 342 1.37 -6.78 -17.60
CA LYS A 342 0.27 -6.66 -16.63
C LYS A 342 0.78 -6.74 -15.19
N ARG A 343 1.70 -7.67 -14.92
CA ARG A 343 2.25 -7.88 -13.58
C ARG A 343 3.30 -6.87 -13.16
N LEU A 344 4.12 -6.37 -14.08
CA LEU A 344 5.03 -5.26 -13.79
C LEU A 344 4.27 -4.03 -13.28
N ARG A 345 3.10 -3.74 -13.84
CA ARG A 345 2.23 -2.65 -13.34
C ARG A 345 1.67 -2.93 -11.93
N GLY A 346 1.51 -4.20 -11.58
CA GLY A 346 1.05 -4.69 -10.28
C GLY A 346 2.14 -4.95 -9.24
N SER A 347 3.42 -4.98 -9.62
CA SER A 347 4.51 -5.35 -8.70
C SER A 347 4.97 -4.17 -7.85
N ASN A 348 5.62 -4.45 -6.71
CA ASN A 348 6.18 -3.40 -5.85
C ASN A 348 7.52 -2.86 -6.36
N ILE A 349 7.58 -2.51 -7.65
CA ILE A 349 8.77 -1.95 -8.27
C ILE A 349 8.68 -0.43 -8.34
N PHE A 350 9.60 0.25 -7.64
CA PHE A 350 9.59 1.71 -7.52
C PHE A 350 10.97 2.32 -7.79
N PRO A 351 11.03 3.44 -8.53
CA PRO A 351 12.25 4.23 -8.63
C PRO A 351 12.52 4.85 -7.26
N VAL A 352 13.54 4.33 -6.59
CA VAL A 352 14.19 4.80 -5.35
C VAL A 352 13.46 5.96 -4.64
N THR A 353 12.78 5.66 -3.52
CA THR A 353 12.69 6.65 -2.44
C THR A 353 14.05 6.74 -1.79
N THR A 354 14.58 7.95 -1.72
CA THR A 354 15.74 8.32 -0.91
C THR A 354 15.63 7.67 0.48
N GLU A 355 16.66 6.91 0.86
CA GLU A 355 16.86 6.57 2.27
C GLU A 355 16.98 7.89 3.04
N GLY A 356 16.08 8.09 4.00
CA GLY A 356 16.16 9.16 5.00
C GLY A 356 17.28 8.91 5.99
#